data_AF-A0A6J4IE85-F1
#
_entry.id   AF-A0A6J4IE85-F1
#
_cell.length_a   1.000
_cell.length_b   1.000
_cell.length_c   1.000
_cell.angle_alpha   90.00
_cell.angle_beta   90.00
_cell.angle_gamma   90.00
#
_symmetry.space_group_name_H-M   'P 1'
#
loop_
_entity.id
_entity.type
_entity.pdbx_description
1 polymer ?
#
loop_
_entity_poly.entity_id
_entity_poly.type
_entity_poly.pdbx_seq_one_letter_code
_entity_poly.pdbx_strand_id
1 'polypeptide(L)'
;QGKRNRQIAEALTITEGTVEVHLHNIFGKLDVSTRTQAALFYTFSFGLGQAAPDARSMAGGTVERQRTELTQRRARAKAAA
;
A
#
# COMPACT_ATOMS: atom_id res chain seq x y z
N GLN A 1 -4.08 -5.15 -12.64
CA GLN A 1 -2.85 -5.59 -11.95
C GLN A 1 -2.54 -4.64 -10.79
N GLY A 2 -2.45 -5.13 -9.55
CA GLY A 2 -2.09 -4.32 -8.36
C GLY A 2 -0.57 -4.07 -8.24
N LYS A 3 -0.01 -3.19 -9.09
CA LYS A 3 1.43 -2.87 -9.07
C LYS A 3 1.83 -2.06 -7.83
N ARG A 4 2.97 -2.35 -7.21
CA ARG A 4 3.56 -1.55 -6.11
C ARG A 4 4.11 -0.21 -6.64
N ASN A 5 4.28 0.78 -5.77
CA ASN A 5 4.79 2.11 -6.16
C ASN A 5 6.16 2.01 -6.84
N ARG A 6 7.06 1.17 -6.32
CA ARG A 6 8.34 0.83 -6.97
C ARG A 6 8.20 0.34 -8.42
N GLN A 7 7.27 -0.56 -8.68
CA GLN A 7 7.07 -1.11 -10.03
C GLN A 7 6.48 -0.08 -10.98
N ILE A 8 5.70 0.87 -10.47
CA ILE A 8 5.16 2.00 -11.24
C ILE A 8 6.29 3.00 -11.52
N ALA A 9 7.11 3.29 -10.52
CA ALA A 9 8.26 4.17 -10.62
C ALA A 9 9.26 3.67 -11.68
N GLU A 10 9.62 2.39 -11.63
CA GLU A 10 10.48 1.74 -12.62
C GLU A 10 9.88 1.78 -14.03
N ALA A 11 8.58 1.48 -14.17
CA ALA A 11 7.91 1.47 -15.48
C ALA A 11 7.78 2.88 -16.09
N LEU A 12 7.67 3.92 -15.27
CA LEU A 12 7.53 5.31 -15.70
C LEU A 12 8.85 6.10 -15.65
N THR A 13 9.96 5.46 -15.26
CA THR A 13 11.27 6.11 -15.07
C THR A 13 11.20 7.34 -14.15
N ILE A 14 10.47 7.22 -13.04
CA ILE A 14 10.32 8.25 -12.01
C ILE A 14 10.67 7.69 -10.62
N THR A 15 10.69 8.53 -9.59
CA THR A 15 10.93 8.08 -8.21
C THR A 15 9.65 7.56 -7.55
N GLU A 16 9.78 6.71 -6.53
CA GLU A 16 8.64 6.25 -5.72
C GLU A 16 7.89 7.42 -5.06
N GLY A 17 8.61 8.44 -4.55
CA GLY A 17 8.00 9.64 -4.00
C GLY A 17 7.19 10.44 -5.04
N THR A 18 7.65 10.47 -6.29
CA THR A 18 6.88 11.06 -7.40
C THR A 18 5.58 10.30 -7.64
N VAL A 19 5.60 8.96 -7.58
CA VAL A 19 4.39 8.12 -7.69
C VAL A 19 3.40 8.42 -6.56
N GLU A 20 3.87 8.58 -5.32
CA GLU A 20 3.02 8.90 -4.18
C GLU A 20 2.29 10.23 -4.33
N VAL A 21 3.01 11.28 -4.76
CA VAL A 21 2.41 12.60 -5.03
C VAL A 21 1.36 12.49 -6.13
N HIS A 22 1.64 11.75 -7.21
CA HIS A 22 0.66 11.53 -8.27
C HIS A 22 -0.58 10.77 -7.77
N LEU A 23 -0.40 9.72 -6.97
CA LEU A 23 -1.52 8.97 -6.41
C LEU A 23 -2.37 9.84 -5.48
N HIS A 24 -1.75 10.67 -4.63
CA HIS A 24 -2.48 11.61 -3.78
C HIS A 24 -3.34 12.58 -4.59
N ASN A 25 -2.77 13.16 -5.66
CA ASN A 25 -3.50 14.06 -6.55
C ASN A 25 -4.63 13.36 -7.31
N ILE A 26 -4.42 12.13 -7.76
CA ILE A 26 -5.46 11.33 -8.43
C ILE A 26 -6.59 11.02 -7.44
N PHE A 27 -6.26 10.58 -6.24
CA PHE A 27 -7.21 10.28 -5.17
C PHE A 27 -8.06 11.50 -4.82
N GLY A 28 -7.45 12.67 -4.67
CA GLY A 28 -8.19 13.93 -4.47
C GLY A 28 -9.12 14.30 -5.64
N LYS A 29 -8.70 14.04 -6.88
CA LYS A 29 -9.56 14.30 -8.07
C LYS A 29 -10.74 13.34 -8.18
N LEU A 30 -10.60 12.13 -7.66
CA LEU A 30 -11.64 11.09 -7.69
C LEU A 30 -12.49 11.07 -6.42
N ASP A 31 -12.21 11.94 -5.44
CA ASP A 31 -12.84 11.96 -4.11
C ASP A 31 -12.77 10.59 -3.40
N VAL A 32 -11.61 9.95 -3.47
CA VAL A 32 -11.33 8.65 -2.82
C VAL A 32 -10.09 8.76 -1.95
N SER A 33 -10.01 7.96 -0.88
CA SER A 33 -8.89 8.01 0.08
C SER A 33 -7.92 6.84 -0.06
N THR A 34 -8.31 5.77 -0.76
CA THR A 34 -7.52 4.54 -0.84
C THR A 34 -7.45 3.99 -2.25
N ARG A 35 -6.39 3.23 -2.51
CA ARG A 35 -6.21 2.49 -3.75
C ARG A 35 -7.37 1.54 -4.06
N THR A 36 -7.94 0.92 -3.02
CA THR A 36 -9.11 0.05 -3.16
C THR A 36 -10.35 0.84 -3.54
N GLN A 37 -10.61 1.99 -2.88
CA GLN A 37 -11.71 2.87 -3.27
C GLN A 37 -11.54 3.39 -4.70
N ALA A 38 -10.33 3.75 -5.12
CA ALA A 38 -10.07 4.15 -6.51
C ALA A 38 -10.38 3.02 -7.51
N ALA A 39 -10.02 1.78 -7.19
CA ALA A 39 -10.33 0.61 -8.02
C ALA A 39 -11.85 0.33 -8.09
N LEU A 40 -12.55 0.47 -6.97
CA LEU A 40 -14.01 0.36 -6.91
C LEU A 40 -14.68 1.48 -7.70
N PHE A 41 -14.26 2.73 -7.48
CA PHE A 41 -14.74 3.89 -8.23
C PHE A 41 -14.61 3.67 -9.73
N TYR A 42 -13.46 3.16 -10.19
CA TYR A 42 -13.26 2.84 -11.60
C TYR A 42 -14.23 1.76 -12.09
N THR A 43 -14.44 0.71 -11.30
CA THR A 43 -15.36 -0.39 -11.63
C THR A 43 -16.79 0.10 -11.79
N PHE A 44 -17.27 0.93 -10.85
CA PHE A 44 -18.63 1.46 -10.86
C PHE A 44 -18.84 2.55 -11.92
N SER A 45 -17.84 3.41 -12.15
CA SER A 45 -18.01 4.58 -13.02
C SER A 45 -17.81 4.27 -14.49
N PHE A 46 -16.87 3.38 -14.83
CA PHE A 46 -16.52 3.09 -16.21
C PHE A 46 -17.11 1.77 -16.72
N GLY A 47 -17.77 0.97 -15.87
CA GLY A 47 -18.45 -0.27 -16.27
C GLY A 47 -17.53 -1.38 -16.80
N LEU A 48 -16.21 -1.21 -16.73
CA LEU A 48 -15.21 -2.16 -17.22
C LEU A 48 -14.77 -3.11 -16.10
N GLY A 49 -15.69 -3.98 -15.69
CA GLY A 49 -15.43 -5.07 -14.74
C GLY A 49 -14.68 -6.24 -15.38
N GLN A 50 -13.39 -6.11 -15.66
CA GLN A 50 -12.49 -7.26 -15.89
C GLN A 50 -11.12 -7.03 -15.24
N ALA A 51 -11.11 -7.13 -13.91
CA ALA A 51 -10.05 -7.77 -13.14
C ALA A 51 -10.59 -7.90 -11.73
N ALA A 52 -11.06 -9.10 -11.36
CA ALA A 52 -11.46 -9.37 -9.99
C ALA A 52 -10.35 -8.89 -9.04
N PRO A 53 -10.69 -8.11 -7.99
CA PRO A 53 -9.71 -7.76 -6.98
C PRO A 53 -9.16 -9.07 -6.43
N ASP A 54 -7.84 -9.27 -6.55
CA ASP A 54 -7.18 -10.45 -6.04
C ASP A 54 -7.40 -10.47 -4.53
N ALA A 55 -8.30 -11.34 -4.08
CA ALA A 55 -8.65 -11.48 -2.66
C ALA A 55 -7.41 -11.74 -1.77
N ARG A 56 -6.30 -12.19 -2.36
CA ARG A 56 -5.00 -12.36 -1.69
C ARG A 56 -4.31 -11.03 -1.30
N SER A 57 -4.54 -9.92 -2.01
CA SER A 57 -4.00 -8.60 -1.64
C SER A 57 -4.75 -7.94 -0.49
N MET A 58 -6.03 -8.30 -0.28
CA MET A 58 -6.86 -7.74 0.80
C MET A 58 -6.47 -8.27 2.20
N ALA A 59 -5.63 -9.30 2.27
CA ALA A 59 -5.10 -9.87 3.52
C ALA A 59 -3.78 -9.22 3.99
N GLY A 60 -3.31 -8.14 3.35
CA GLY A 60 -2.08 -7.43 3.69
C GLY A 60 -2.32 -6.22 4.59
N GLY A 61 -2.98 -6.41 5.73
CA GLY A 61 -3.37 -5.30 6.61
C GLY A 61 -3.38 -5.65 8.09
N THR A 62 -2.64 -6.67 8.53
CA THR A 62 -2.29 -6.78 9.95
C THR A 62 -1.13 -5.82 10.20
N VAL A 63 -1.51 -4.57 10.45
CA VAL A 63 -0.84 -3.68 11.42
C VAL A 63 -0.29 -4.54 12.56
N GLU A 64 0.85 -4.18 13.15
CA GLU A 64 1.36 -4.79 14.41
C GLU A 64 2.34 -6.00 14.32
N ARG A 65 3.45 -5.92 13.56
CA ARG A 65 4.57 -6.90 13.76
C ARG A 65 6.01 -6.37 13.80
N GLN A 66 6.25 -5.06 13.74
CA GLN A 66 7.62 -4.53 13.82
C GLN A 66 7.94 -3.74 15.10
N ARG A 67 7.05 -3.73 16.11
CA ARG A 67 7.30 -3.04 17.39
C ARG A 67 7.92 -3.88 18.51
N THR A 68 8.23 -5.17 18.30
CA THR A 68 8.74 -6.03 19.39
C THR A 68 10.22 -6.40 19.31
N GLU A 69 10.97 -5.98 18.29
CA GLU A 69 12.40 -6.35 18.20
C GLU A 69 13.37 -5.45 18.98
N LEU A 70 13.01 -4.20 19.32
CA LEU A 70 13.97 -3.29 19.96
C LEU A 70 13.94 -3.28 21.51
N THR A 71 12.85 -3.75 22.15
CA THR A 71 12.71 -3.70 23.62
C THR A 71 13.12 -5.01 24.32
N GLN A 72 12.97 -6.17 23.67
CA GLN A 72 13.29 -7.47 24.30
C GLN A 72 14.80 -7.81 24.28
N ARG A 73 15.58 -7.29 23.33
CA ARG A 73 17.03 -7.51 23.29
C ARG A 73 17.81 -6.71 24.34
N ARG A 74 17.32 -5.54 24.78
CA ARG A 74 17.94 -4.76 25.85
C ARG A 74 17.59 -5.25 27.26
N ALA A 75 16.44 -5.91 27.44
CA ALA A 75 16.03 -6.43 28.75
C ALA A 75 16.70 -7.77 29.09
N ARG A 76 16.94 -8.67 28.13
CA ARG A 76 17.54 -9.99 28.41
C ARG A 76 19.06 -9.98 28.64
N ALA A 77 19.78 -8.95 28.18
CA ALA A 77 21.23 -8.85 28.39
C ALA A 77 21.63 -8.19 29.72
N LYS A 78 20.69 -7.59 30.47
CA LYS A 78 20.97 -6.92 31.75
C LYS A 78 20.61 -7.77 32.99
N ALA A 79 20.21 -9.03 32.81
CA ALA A 79 19.72 -9.91 33.89
C ALA A 79 20.41 -11.28 33.96
N ALA A 80 21.56 -11.46 33.31
CA ALA A 80 22.37 -12.68 33.45
C ALA A 80 23.87 -12.40 33.60
N ALA A 81 24.21 -11.19 34.06
CA ALA A 81 25.34 -10.97 34.95
C ALA A 81 24.81 -11.16 36.38
#